data_AF-A0A351HXY5-F1
#
_entry.id   AF-A0A351HXY5-F1
#
_cell.length_a   1.000
_cell.length_b   1.000
_cell.length_c   1.000
_cell.angle_alpha   90.00
_cell.angle_beta   90.00
_cell.angle_gamma   90.00
#
_symmetry.space_group_name_H-M   'P 1'
#
loop_
_entity.id
_entity.type
_entity.pdbx_description
1 polymer ?
#
loop_
_entity_poly.entity_id
_entity_poly.type
_entity_poly.pdbx_seq_one_letter_code
_entity_poly.pdbx_strand_id
1 'polypeptide(L)'
;MTGRVFQVYENYENQQYFCDFIMDVNDDPNQMVQVYYRLNSGEAPLVEGQMVTVWGTVEYLYTYTTDGGEENTIPNVEAWSVE
;
A
#
# COMPACT_ATOMS: atom_id res chain seq x y z
N MET A 1 9.10 -6.95 2.19
CA MET A 1 8.39 -7.60 1.07
C MET A 1 8.57 -6.74 -0.16
N THR A 2 8.70 -7.31 -1.36
CA THR A 2 8.90 -6.54 -2.60
C THR A 2 7.76 -6.84 -3.55
N GLY A 3 7.31 -5.85 -4.31
CA GLY A 3 6.22 -6.02 -5.26
C GLY A 3 5.83 -4.72 -5.95
N ARG A 4 4.81 -4.78 -6.80
CA ARG A 4 4.34 -3.66 -7.61
C ARG A 4 3.15 -2.97 -6.96
N VAL A 5 3.22 -1.64 -6.85
CA VAL A 5 2.09 -0.80 -6.43
C VAL A 5 0.96 -0.95 -7.44
N PHE A 6 -0.20 -1.38 -6.96
CA PHE A 6 -1.40 -1.59 -7.76
C PHE A 6 -2.31 -0.36 -7.73
N GLN A 7 -2.53 0.19 -6.54
CA GLN A 7 -3.41 1.34 -6.35
C GLN A 7 -2.85 2.22 -5.25
N VAL A 8 -2.85 3.53 -5.47
CA VAL A 8 -2.48 4.53 -4.46
C VAL A 8 -3.73 5.27 -4.03
N TYR A 9 -4.00 5.34 -2.73
CA TYR A 9 -5.12 6.11 -2.19
C TYR A 9 -4.68 7.55 -1.93
N GLU A 10 -5.34 8.50 -2.59
CA GLU A 10 -5.19 9.91 -2.28
C GLU A 10 -5.85 10.21 -0.93
N ASN A 11 -5.05 10.48 0.12
CA ASN A 11 -5.60 10.97 1.38
C ASN A 11 -5.98 12.45 1.24
N TYR A 12 -7.29 12.71 1.11
CA TYR A 12 -7.91 14.03 0.89
C TYR A 12 -7.89 15.00 2.10
N GLU A 13 -7.01 14.82 3.10
CA GLU A 13 -7.06 15.59 4.35
C GLU A 13 -5.79 16.38 4.71
N ASN A 14 -5.14 17.07 3.76
CA ASN A 14 -3.96 17.92 4.04
C ASN A 14 -2.78 17.22 4.74
N GLN A 15 -2.78 15.88 4.81
CA GLN A 15 -1.71 15.11 5.42
C GLN A 15 -0.73 14.66 4.33
N GLN A 16 0.11 15.60 3.86
CA GLN A 16 1.15 15.35 2.84
C GLN A 16 2.15 14.24 3.20
N TYR A 17 2.09 13.72 4.42
CA TYR A 17 3.09 12.79 4.96
C TYR A 17 2.61 11.34 5.02
N PHE A 18 1.38 11.00 4.64
CA PHE A 18 0.92 9.60 4.67
C PHE A 18 0.53 9.12 3.28
N CYS A 19 1.05 7.95 2.91
CA CYS A 19 0.79 7.24 1.68
C CYS A 19 0.15 5.91 2.05
N ASP A 20 -1.09 5.70 1.60
CA ASP A 20 -1.79 4.43 1.70
C ASP A 20 -1.87 3.85 0.29
N PHE A 21 -1.43 2.61 0.12
CA PHE A 21 -1.40 1.96 -1.18
C PHE A 21 -1.55 0.45 -1.05
N ILE A 22 -2.10 -0.17 -2.10
CA ILE A 22 -2.11 -1.61 -2.26
C ILE A 22 -0.98 -2.00 -3.20
N MET A 23 -0.26 -3.06 -2.86
CA MET A 23 0.76 -3.67 -3.72
C MET A 23 0.60 -5.19 -3.77
N ASP A 24 1.11 -5.79 -4.85
CA ASP A 24 1.35 -7.23 -4.88
C ASP A 24 2.57 -7.61 -4.02
N VAL A 25 2.73 -8.90 -3.78
CA VAL A 25 3.89 -9.47 -3.08
C VAL A 25 4.58 -10.46 -4.01
N ASN A 26 5.86 -10.22 -4.25
CA ASN A 26 6.71 -10.99 -5.15
C ASN A 26 6.19 -11.05 -6.60
N ASP A 27 5.55 -9.98 -7.10
CA ASP A 27 4.97 -9.91 -8.46
C ASP A 27 3.87 -10.96 -8.70
N ASP A 28 3.18 -11.41 -7.63
CA ASP A 28 2.02 -12.29 -7.69
C ASP A 28 0.73 -11.50 -7.41
N PRO A 29 -0.11 -11.23 -8.43
CA PRO A 29 -1.33 -10.43 -8.26
C PRO A 29 -2.40 -11.11 -7.39
N ASN A 30 -2.22 -12.38 -7.01
CA ASN A 30 -3.11 -13.07 -6.07
C ASN A 30 -2.67 -12.87 -4.60
N GLN A 31 -1.51 -12.26 -4.37
CA GLN A 31 -0.97 -12.00 -3.05
C GLN A 31 -0.82 -10.50 -2.86
N MET A 32 -1.87 -9.88 -2.33
CA MET A 32 -1.95 -8.43 -2.18
C MET A 32 -1.80 -8.05 -0.71
N VAL A 33 -1.23 -6.87 -0.46
CA VAL A 33 -1.18 -6.25 0.87
C VAL A 33 -1.56 -4.77 0.75
N GLN A 34 -2.23 -4.26 1.76
CA GLN A 34 -2.35 -2.82 1.99
C GLN A 34 -1.15 -2.36 2.80
N VAL A 35 -0.60 -1.21 2.45
CA VAL A 35 0.54 -0.62 3.13
C VAL A 35 0.19 0.80 3.55
N TYR A 36 0.29 1.05 4.85
CA TYR A 36 0.24 2.38 5.42
C TYR A 36 1.68 2.85 5.70
N TYR A 37 2.11 3.89 5.00
CA TYR A 37 3.46 4.42 5.11
C TYR A 37 3.46 5.93 5.36
N ARG A 38 4.37 6.39 6.24
CA ARG A 38 4.62 7.81 6.43
C ARG A 38 5.82 8.27 5.60
N LEU A 39 5.58 9.12 4.60
CA LEU A 39 6.62 9.77 3.80
C LEU A 39 7.54 10.62 4.68
N ASN A 40 8.85 10.46 4.47
CA ASN A 40 9.85 11.33 5.05
C ASN A 40 9.90 12.69 4.31
N SER A 41 10.49 13.69 4.96
CA SER A 41 10.65 15.00 4.35
C SER A 41 11.50 14.91 3.07
N GLY A 42 10.92 15.31 1.94
CA GLY A 42 11.57 15.31 0.63
C GLY A 42 11.38 14.04 -0.19
N GLU A 43 10.71 13.01 0.34
CA GLU A 43 10.29 11.86 -0.45
C GLU A 43 9.15 12.22 -1.40
N ALA A 44 9.19 11.65 -2.61
CA ALA A 44 8.11 11.76 -3.56
C ALA A 44 7.01 10.74 -3.23
N PRO A 45 5.73 11.06 -3.48
CA PRO A 45 4.66 10.08 -3.42
C PRO A 45 4.93 8.89 -4.36
N LEU A 46 4.50 7.71 -3.94
CA LEU A 46 4.54 6.51 -4.76
C LEU A 46 3.53 6.63 -5.91
N VAL A 47 3.82 5.94 -7.02
CA VAL A 47 2.95 5.89 -8.19
C VAL A 47 2.56 4.46 -8.52
N GLU A 48 1.38 4.28 -9.09
CA GLU A 48 0.90 2.98 -9.56
C GLU A 48 1.86 2.39 -10.60
N GLY A 49 2.10 1.08 -10.52
CA GLY A 49 3.06 0.37 -11.35
C GLY A 49 4.51 0.40 -10.86
N GLN A 50 4.84 1.23 -9.84
CA GLN A 50 6.18 1.27 -9.26
C GLN A 50 6.49 -0.03 -8.52
N MET A 51 7.69 -0.57 -8.75
CA MET A 51 8.22 -1.67 -7.94
C MET A 51 8.81 -1.09 -6.66
N VAL A 52 8.38 -1.59 -5.50
CA VAL A 52 8.84 -1.13 -4.19
C VAL A 52 9.22 -2.28 -3.28
N THR A 53 10.14 -2.05 -2.36
CA THR A 53 10.41 -2.92 -1.22
C THR A 53 9.93 -2.25 0.06
N VAL A 54 9.06 -2.94 0.80
CA VAL A 54 8.43 -2.48 2.04
C VAL A 54 8.99 -3.23 3.24
N TRP A 55 9.36 -2.50 4.27
CA TRP A 55 9.69 -3.03 5.60
C TRP A 55 8.67 -2.49 6.61
N GLY A 56 7.99 -3.43 7.27
CA GLY A 56 6.83 -3.15 8.10
C GLY A 56 6.41 -4.36 8.93
N THR A 57 5.40 -4.18 9.76
CA THR A 57 4.73 -5.24 10.52
C THR A 57 3.30 -5.39 10.00
N VAL A 58 2.80 -6.63 9.93
CA VAL A 58 1.37 -6.89 9.69
C VAL A 58 0.61 -6.62 10.97
N GLU A 59 -0.33 -5.68 10.93
CA GLU A 59 -1.09 -5.25 12.11
C GLU A 59 -2.47 -5.94 12.17
N TYR A 60 -3.23 -5.89 11.07
CA TYR A 60 -4.59 -6.43 10.99
C TYR A 60 -4.96 -6.79 9.55
N LEU A 61 -6.17 -7.31 9.35
CA LEU A 61 -6.74 -7.56 8.03
C LEU A 61 -7.60 -6.37 7.59
N TYR A 62 -7.37 -5.88 6.38
CA TYR A 62 -8.16 -4.85 5.73
C TYR A 62 -9.13 -5.47 4.73
N THR A 63 -10.38 -5.01 4.76
CA THR A 63 -11.41 -5.42 3.79
C THR A 63 -11.82 -4.23 2.95
N TYR A 64 -11.81 -4.40 1.62
CA TYR A 64 -12.32 -3.41 0.66
C TYR A 64 -13.34 -4.03 -0.27
N THR A 65 -14.23 -3.18 -0.77
CA THR A 65 -15.20 -3.55 -1.81
C THR A 65 -14.70 -3.04 -3.15
N THR A 66 -14.62 -3.92 -4.13
CA THR A 66 -14.29 -3.57 -5.51
C THR A 66 -15.45 -2.83 -6.18
N ASP A 67 -15.21 -2.17 -7.30
CA ASP A 67 -16.28 -1.54 -8.10
C ASP A 67 -17.35 -2.55 -8.57
N GLY A 68 -16.99 -3.84 -8.68
CA GLY A 68 -17.90 -4.93 -8.98
C GLY A 68 -18.79 -5.37 -7.80
N GLY A 69 -18.57 -4.81 -6.61
CA GLY A 69 -19.29 -5.16 -5.38
C GLY A 69 -18.72 -6.37 -4.63
N GLU A 70 -17.60 -6.94 -5.08
CA GLU A 70 -16.94 -8.05 -4.39
C GLU A 70 -16.13 -7.54 -3.21
N GLU A 71 -16.24 -8.21 -2.06
CA GLU A 71 -15.42 -7.94 -0.89
C GLU A 71 -14.13 -8.77 -0.92
N ASN A 72 -13.00 -8.11 -0.73
CA ASN A 72 -11.69 -8.74 -0.65
C ASN A 72 -11.03 -8.37 0.67
N THR A 73 -10.37 -9.35 1.30
CA THR A 73 -9.65 -9.15 2.56
C THR A 73 -8.16 -9.44 2.36
N ILE A 74 -7.32 -8.46 2.67
CA ILE A 74 -5.86 -8.51 2.51
C ILE A 74 -5.16 -8.07 3.81
N PRO A 75 -3.92 -8.48 4.07
CA PRO A 75 -3.16 -7.98 5.22
C PRO A 75 -2.91 -6.47 5.10
N ASN A 76 -3.03 -5.76 6.21
CA ASN A 76 -2.57 -4.38 6.34
C ASN A 76 -1.21 -4.34 7.03
N VAL A 77 -0.27 -3.61 6.43
CA VAL A 77 1.11 -3.46 6.87
C VAL A 77 1.34 -2.03 7.30
N GLU A 78 1.76 -1.83 8.54
CA GLU A 78 2.34 -0.56 8.97
C GLU A 78 3.83 -0.56 8.60
N ALA A 79 4.21 0.30 7.66
CA ALA A 79 5.56 0.36 7.13
C ALA A 79 6.39 1.47 7.80
N TRP A 80 7.64 1.14 8.14
CA TRP A 80 8.63 2.13 8.58
C TRP A 80 9.64 2.49 7.48
N SER A 81 9.67 1.76 6.36
CA SER A 81 10.53 2.05 5.21
C SER A 81 9.94 1.51 3.91
N VAL A 82 10.04 2.30 2.83
CA VAL A 82 9.69 1.91 1.47
C VAL A 82 10.79 2.42 0.51
N GLU A 83 11.29 1.54 -0.36
CA GLU A 83 12.35 1.84 -1.36
C GLU A 83 11.95 1.44 -2.78
#